data_AF-A0AAD0KML2-F1
#
_entry.id   AF-A0AAD0KML2-F1
#
_cell.length_a   1.000
_cell.length_b   1.000
_cell.length_c   1.000
_cell.angle_alpha   90.00
_cell.angle_beta   90.00
_cell.angle_gamma   90.00
#
_symmetry.space_group_name_H-M   'P 1'
#
loop_
_entity.id
_entity.type
_entity.pdbx_description
1 polymer ?
#
loop_
_entity_poly.entity_id
_entity_poly.type
_entity_poly.pdbx_seq_one_letter_code
_entity_poly.pdbx_strand_id
1 'polypeptide(L)'
;MDEVSNLIKKLSWHTREEEKEDAIKKLQHIEDEDLHLLLQPISKDYWDGAAETVIRLGYPRVKSILPGLLEWIQDLNWPGAREIADFLLEIGDPMIPYVKDVLNQHSDDQEWVCWIFEVLIIHWNTVQVLQIQAELIKISQEKANDLSALRILLTHGIYAKDVVYEIIQRKKDVLVFELKELHDPHPEIDCEALHKEFLNQQPNVIKQFHEHNKDRFYICNAISNRQEVLREIEIFTAEFLTS
;
A
#
# COMPACT_ATOMS: atom_id res chain seq x y z
N MET A 1 14.65 -4.63 29.76
CA MET A 1 14.50 -3.27 29.19
C MET A 1 15.82 -2.51 28.95
N ASP A 2 16.58 -2.06 29.97
CA ASP A 2 17.79 -1.24 29.74
C ASP A 2 18.88 -1.92 28.89
N GLU A 3 19.05 -3.23 29.09
CA GLU A 3 20.01 -4.03 28.31
C GLU A 3 19.58 -4.18 26.84
N VAL A 4 18.31 -4.49 26.60
CA VAL A 4 17.73 -4.62 25.25
C VAL A 4 17.81 -3.29 24.49
N SER A 5 17.48 -2.17 25.14
CA SER A 5 17.58 -0.84 24.52
C SER A 5 19.01 -0.52 24.08
N ASN A 6 20.02 -0.91 24.87
CA ASN A 6 21.42 -0.72 24.50
C ASN A 6 21.85 -1.61 23.32
N LEU A 7 21.28 -2.81 23.18
CA LEU A 7 21.49 -3.64 21.99
C LEU A 7 20.83 -3.05 20.75
N ILE A 8 19.60 -2.56 20.86
CA ILE A 8 18.88 -1.91 19.74
C ILE A 8 19.65 -0.68 19.22
N LYS A 9 20.27 0.10 20.10
CA LYS A 9 21.12 1.24 19.69
C LYS A 9 22.31 0.85 18.81
N LYS A 10 22.74 -0.41 18.84
CA LYS A 10 23.83 -0.93 17.99
C LYS A 10 23.34 -1.39 16.61
N LEU A 11 22.04 -1.29 16.32
CA LEU A 11 21.49 -1.61 15.02
C LEU A 11 21.61 -0.45 14.01
N SER A 12 22.03 0.74 14.45
CA SER A 12 22.23 1.91 13.57
C SER A 12 23.21 1.63 12.44
N TRP A 13 22.98 2.20 11.25
CA TRP A 13 23.93 2.26 10.13
C TRP A 13 25.33 2.78 10.51
N HIS A 14 25.42 3.55 11.60
CA HIS A 14 26.68 4.12 12.07
C HIS A 14 27.47 3.19 12.99
N THR A 15 26.90 2.06 13.37
CA THR A 15 27.56 1.03 14.19
C THR A 15 28.49 0.21 13.30
N ARG A 16 29.65 -0.20 13.82
CA ARG A 16 30.55 -1.09 13.07
C ARG A 16 29.87 -2.45 12.85
N GLU A 17 30.08 -3.04 11.69
CA GLU A 17 29.44 -4.30 11.30
C GLU A 17 29.63 -5.42 12.35
N GLU A 18 30.83 -5.56 12.90
CA GLU A 18 31.11 -6.56 13.95
C GLU A 18 30.30 -6.32 15.24
N GLU A 19 30.11 -5.06 15.62
CA GLU A 19 29.34 -4.67 16.81
C GLU A 19 27.83 -4.82 16.56
N LYS A 20 27.37 -4.52 15.35
CA LYS A 20 25.99 -4.75 14.90
C LYS A 20 25.68 -6.26 14.93
N GLU A 21 26.54 -7.09 14.35
CA GLU A 21 26.38 -8.54 14.31
C GLU A 21 26.40 -9.15 15.73
N ASP A 22 27.27 -8.68 16.64
CA ASP A 22 27.25 -9.10 18.05
C ASP A 22 25.92 -8.71 18.74
N ALA A 23 25.39 -7.52 18.45
CA ALA A 23 24.10 -7.09 18.99
C ALA A 23 22.95 -7.94 18.46
N ILE A 24 22.91 -8.22 17.15
CA ILE A 24 21.90 -9.10 16.52
C ILE A 24 21.93 -10.48 17.17
N LYS A 25 23.13 -11.08 17.36
CA LYS A 25 23.28 -12.39 18.03
C LYS A 25 22.70 -12.39 19.44
N LYS A 26 22.95 -11.34 20.21
CA LYS A 26 22.39 -11.20 21.57
C LYS A 26 20.87 -11.01 21.54
N LEU A 27 20.36 -10.24 20.59
CA LEU A 27 18.93 -10.04 20.40
C LEU A 27 18.20 -11.31 19.93
N GLN A 28 18.89 -12.35 19.44
CA GLN A 28 18.27 -13.67 19.22
C GLN A 28 17.78 -14.34 20.52
N HIS A 29 18.17 -13.82 21.68
CA HIS A 29 17.76 -14.27 23.01
C HIS A 29 16.89 -13.25 23.74
N ILE A 30 16.33 -12.27 23.02
CA ILE A 30 15.33 -11.35 23.57
C ILE A 30 14.13 -12.13 24.13
N GLU A 31 13.52 -11.63 25.20
CA GLU A 31 12.30 -12.21 25.78
C GLU A 31 11.07 -11.88 24.91
N ASP A 32 10.05 -12.75 24.94
CA ASP A 32 8.82 -12.58 24.14
C ASP A 32 8.13 -11.23 24.39
N GLU A 33 8.14 -10.77 25.65
CA GLU A 33 7.53 -9.52 26.07
C GLU A 33 8.24 -8.29 25.47
N ASP A 34 9.53 -8.40 25.14
CA ASP A 34 10.35 -7.30 24.62
C ASP A 34 10.43 -7.30 23.08
N LEU A 35 9.85 -8.29 22.37
CA LEU A 35 9.87 -8.37 20.90
C LEU A 35 9.32 -7.13 20.20
N HIS A 36 8.31 -6.49 20.79
CA HIS A 36 7.68 -5.28 20.24
C HIS A 36 8.68 -4.12 20.11
N LEU A 37 9.79 -4.14 20.86
CA LEU A 37 10.86 -3.13 20.78
C LEU A 37 11.65 -3.20 19.46
N LEU A 38 11.52 -4.29 18.69
CA LEU A 38 12.14 -4.44 17.37
C LEU A 38 11.27 -3.89 16.23
N LEU A 39 10.05 -3.46 16.50
CA LEU A 39 9.16 -2.85 15.51
C LEU A 39 9.55 -1.40 15.28
N GLN A 40 10.24 -1.12 14.16
CA GLN A 40 10.64 0.22 13.70
C GLN A 40 11.29 1.08 14.80
N PRO A 41 12.35 0.57 15.48
CA PRO A 41 12.90 1.23 16.66
C PRO A 41 13.57 2.57 16.33
N ILE A 42 13.46 3.52 17.26
CA ILE A 42 14.23 4.78 17.32
C ILE A 42 14.04 5.69 16.10
N SER A 43 14.66 5.37 14.96
CA SER A 43 14.61 6.09 13.69
C SER A 43 15.01 5.18 12.53
N LYS A 44 14.78 5.65 11.29
CA LYS A 44 14.97 4.86 10.06
C LYS A 44 16.35 4.20 9.92
N ASP A 45 17.41 4.78 10.50
CA ASP A 45 18.76 4.24 10.46
C ASP A 45 18.97 2.97 11.30
N TYR A 46 17.98 2.56 12.10
CA TYR A 46 18.00 1.32 12.89
C TYR A 46 17.11 0.22 12.32
N TRP A 47 16.22 0.57 11.38
CA TRP A 47 15.10 -0.29 10.99
C TRP A 47 15.58 -1.51 10.20
N ASP A 48 16.48 -1.38 9.24
CA ASP A 48 17.04 -2.52 8.51
C ASP A 48 17.75 -3.53 9.43
N GLY A 49 18.52 -3.07 10.43
CA GLY A 49 19.12 -3.94 11.44
C GLY A 49 18.08 -4.62 12.34
N ALA A 50 16.97 -3.94 12.65
CA ALA A 50 15.87 -4.52 13.39
C ALA A 50 15.09 -5.56 12.56
N ALA A 51 14.82 -5.26 11.28
CA ALA A 51 14.22 -6.19 10.33
C ALA A 51 15.06 -7.46 10.19
N GLU A 52 16.37 -7.32 10.02
CA GLU A 52 17.31 -8.45 9.99
C GLU A 52 17.23 -9.28 11.28
N THR A 53 17.16 -8.62 12.45
CA THR A 53 17.01 -9.30 13.74
C THR A 53 15.72 -10.12 13.81
N VAL A 54 14.60 -9.53 13.38
CA VAL A 54 13.27 -10.17 13.32
C VAL A 54 13.27 -11.38 12.39
N ILE A 55 13.86 -11.24 11.20
CA ILE A 55 13.94 -12.33 10.21
C ILE A 55 14.76 -13.49 10.76
N ARG A 56 15.90 -13.20 11.42
CA ARG A 56 16.73 -14.23 12.07
C ARG A 56 16.03 -14.93 13.25
N LEU A 57 15.21 -14.20 14.01
CA LEU A 57 14.36 -14.80 15.06
C LEU A 57 13.36 -15.80 14.44
N GLY A 58 12.80 -15.43 13.29
CA GLY A 58 11.97 -16.29 12.45
C GLY A 58 10.59 -16.59 13.03
N TYR A 59 9.77 -17.28 12.23
CA TYR A 59 8.49 -17.83 12.68
C TYR A 59 8.70 -19.25 13.27
N PRO A 60 8.07 -19.63 14.40
CA PRO A 60 6.98 -18.94 15.10
C PRO A 60 7.42 -17.96 16.21
N ARG A 61 8.72 -17.71 16.39
CA ARG A 61 9.25 -16.87 17.48
C ARG A 61 8.65 -15.46 17.47
N VAL A 62 8.44 -14.89 16.29
CA VAL A 62 7.90 -13.52 16.09
C VAL A 62 6.36 -13.47 15.99
N LYS A 63 5.66 -14.58 16.25
CA LYS A 63 4.19 -14.67 16.06
C LYS A 63 3.41 -13.55 16.78
N SER A 64 3.84 -13.16 17.97
CA SER A 64 3.16 -12.13 18.78
C SER A 64 3.22 -10.73 18.18
N ILE A 65 4.17 -10.47 17.26
CA ILE A 65 4.40 -9.15 16.66
C ILE A 65 4.05 -9.09 15.16
N LEU A 66 3.46 -10.15 14.58
CA LEU A 66 3.04 -10.16 13.17
C LEU A 66 2.14 -8.97 12.79
N PRO A 67 1.17 -8.51 13.62
CA PRO A 67 0.40 -7.30 13.31
C PRO A 67 1.30 -6.07 13.11
N GLY A 68 2.28 -5.86 13.98
CA GLY A 68 3.20 -4.73 13.87
C GLY A 68 4.21 -4.87 12.73
N LEU A 69 4.52 -6.09 12.29
CA LEU A 69 5.34 -6.32 11.10
C LEU A 69 4.58 -5.95 9.82
N LEU A 70 3.25 -6.14 9.77
CA LEU A 70 2.45 -5.69 8.62
C LEU A 70 2.49 -4.18 8.43
N GLU A 71 2.69 -3.39 9.50
CA GLU A 71 2.82 -1.93 9.40
C GLU A 71 4.04 -1.51 8.57
N TRP A 72 5.07 -2.35 8.46
CA TRP A 72 6.22 -2.06 7.57
C TRP A 72 5.83 -2.02 6.09
N ILE A 73 4.72 -2.67 5.72
CA ILE A 73 4.22 -2.70 4.35
C ILE A 73 3.48 -1.40 3.98
N GLN A 74 3.25 -0.48 4.92
CA GLN A 74 2.66 0.83 4.60
C GLN A 74 3.50 1.62 3.58
N ASP A 75 4.83 1.49 3.61
CA ASP A 75 5.74 2.11 2.65
C ASP A 75 6.97 1.23 2.43
N LEU A 76 7.04 0.58 1.26
CA LEU A 76 8.15 -0.31 0.89
C LEU A 76 9.48 0.43 0.64
N ASN A 77 9.52 1.76 0.76
CA ASN A 77 10.77 2.53 0.76
C ASN A 77 11.37 2.66 2.17
N TRP A 78 10.66 2.21 3.21
CA TRP A 78 11.22 2.17 4.56
C TRP A 78 12.36 1.13 4.63
N PRO A 79 13.48 1.44 5.31
CA PRO A 79 14.60 0.51 5.42
C PRO A 79 14.13 -0.80 6.06
N GLY A 80 14.40 -1.94 5.44
CA GLY A 80 13.97 -3.27 5.92
C GLY A 80 12.55 -3.67 5.54
N ALA A 81 11.73 -2.79 4.97
CA ALA A 81 10.31 -3.10 4.69
C ALA A 81 10.13 -4.18 3.62
N ARG A 82 11.00 -4.22 2.60
CA ARG A 82 10.93 -5.25 1.55
C ARG A 82 11.33 -6.62 2.10
N GLU A 83 12.37 -6.66 2.92
CA GLU A 83 12.84 -7.87 3.59
C GLU A 83 11.77 -8.40 4.56
N ILE A 84 11.07 -7.52 5.27
CA ILE A 84 9.91 -7.91 6.09
C ILE A 84 8.77 -8.41 5.21
N ALA A 85 8.45 -7.76 4.09
CA ALA A 85 7.40 -8.21 3.18
C ALA A 85 7.66 -9.63 2.65
N ASP A 86 8.89 -9.90 2.18
CA ASP A 86 9.33 -11.22 1.72
C ASP A 86 9.21 -12.26 2.85
N PHE A 87 9.67 -11.91 4.06
CA PHE A 87 9.56 -12.78 5.23
C PHE A 87 8.10 -13.07 5.62
N LEU A 88 7.21 -12.09 5.59
CA LEU A 88 5.79 -12.29 5.87
C LEU A 88 5.13 -13.17 4.79
N LEU A 89 5.54 -13.04 3.54
CA LEU A 89 5.09 -13.93 2.45
C LEU A 89 5.54 -15.38 2.70
N GLU A 90 6.79 -15.59 3.12
CA GLU A 90 7.33 -16.92 3.45
C GLU A 90 6.59 -17.61 4.60
N ILE A 91 6.07 -16.84 5.57
CA ILE A 91 5.25 -17.39 6.67
C ILE A 91 3.98 -18.06 6.14
N GLY A 92 3.34 -17.49 5.12
CA GLY A 92 2.16 -18.06 4.45
C GLY A 92 0.88 -18.00 5.29
N ASP A 93 0.16 -19.13 5.41
CA ASP A 93 -1.18 -19.22 6.01
C ASP A 93 -1.38 -18.51 7.37
N PRO A 94 -0.41 -18.51 8.31
CA PRO A 94 -0.54 -17.76 9.56
C PRO A 94 -0.74 -16.25 9.38
N MET A 95 -0.40 -15.67 8.22
CA MET A 95 -0.62 -14.25 7.92
C MET A 95 -2.05 -13.90 7.56
N ILE A 96 -2.85 -14.88 7.11
CA ILE A 96 -4.22 -14.67 6.64
C ILE A 96 -5.10 -13.89 7.63
N PRO A 97 -5.20 -14.26 8.92
CA PRO A 97 -6.05 -13.50 9.86
C PRO A 97 -5.60 -12.04 10.01
N TYR A 98 -4.29 -11.77 9.98
CA TYR A 98 -3.77 -10.42 10.16
C TYR A 98 -3.96 -9.55 8.92
N VAL A 99 -3.78 -10.12 7.72
CA VAL A 99 -4.13 -9.45 6.46
C VAL A 99 -5.63 -9.16 6.42
N LYS A 100 -6.46 -10.12 6.83
CA LYS A 100 -7.91 -9.95 6.93
C LYS A 100 -8.29 -8.81 7.87
N ASP A 101 -7.58 -8.66 8.98
CA ASP A 101 -7.79 -7.54 9.91
C ASP A 101 -7.44 -6.20 9.26
N VAL A 102 -6.32 -6.10 8.53
CA VAL A 102 -5.94 -4.88 7.78
C VAL A 102 -7.01 -4.51 6.74
N LEU A 103 -7.46 -5.48 5.93
CA LEU A 103 -8.49 -5.24 4.90
C LEU A 103 -9.85 -4.82 5.50
N ASN A 104 -10.12 -5.14 6.77
CA ASN A 104 -11.37 -4.77 7.43
C ASN A 104 -11.28 -3.46 8.22
N GLN A 105 -10.18 -3.23 8.93
CA GLN A 105 -10.01 -2.13 9.88
C GLN A 105 -9.29 -0.92 9.30
N HIS A 106 -8.54 -1.11 8.22
CA HIS A 106 -7.68 -0.10 7.59
C HIS A 106 -7.91 -0.01 6.07
N SER A 107 -9.13 -0.31 5.60
CA SER A 107 -9.44 -0.26 4.16
C SER A 107 -9.37 1.16 3.57
N ASP A 108 -9.41 2.19 4.41
CA ASP A 108 -9.22 3.59 4.06
C ASP A 108 -7.76 3.99 3.83
N ASP A 109 -6.80 3.21 4.33
CA ASP A 109 -5.38 3.36 4.01
C ASP A 109 -5.07 2.71 2.65
N GLN A 110 -5.35 3.48 1.60
CA GLN A 110 -5.28 3.00 0.22
C GLN A 110 -3.90 2.51 -0.16
N GLU A 111 -2.85 3.19 0.30
CA GLU A 111 -1.45 2.86 -0.01
C GLU A 111 -1.03 1.56 0.68
N TRP A 112 -1.33 1.42 1.97
CA TRP A 112 -1.02 0.20 2.70
C TRP A 112 -1.74 -1.01 2.11
N VAL A 113 -3.04 -0.89 1.84
CA VAL A 113 -3.84 -1.96 1.23
C VAL A 113 -3.30 -2.31 -0.15
N CYS A 114 -2.93 -1.31 -0.97
CA CYS A 114 -2.32 -1.54 -2.27
C CYS A 114 -1.03 -2.37 -2.15
N TRP A 115 -0.14 -2.02 -1.22
CA TRP A 115 1.09 -2.79 -1.01
C TRP A 115 0.82 -4.21 -0.51
N ILE A 116 -0.14 -4.41 0.38
CA ILE A 116 -0.56 -5.75 0.83
C ILE A 116 -1.07 -6.61 -0.34
N PHE A 117 -1.81 -6.02 -1.30
CA PHE A 117 -2.19 -6.72 -2.52
C PHE A 117 -0.97 -7.15 -3.35
N GLU A 118 -0.04 -6.22 -3.57
CA GLU A 118 1.10 -6.41 -4.47
C GLU A 118 2.19 -7.32 -3.90
N VAL A 119 2.40 -7.36 -2.58
CA VAL A 119 3.51 -8.14 -1.98
C VAL A 119 3.05 -9.41 -1.25
N LEU A 120 1.77 -9.53 -0.91
CA LEU A 120 1.23 -10.72 -0.23
C LEU A 120 0.16 -11.40 -1.06
N ILE A 121 -1.00 -10.75 -1.27
CA ILE A 121 -2.21 -11.43 -1.76
C ILE A 121 -2.03 -11.95 -3.19
N ILE A 122 -1.31 -11.23 -4.07
CA ILE A 122 -1.07 -11.68 -5.46
C ILE A 122 -0.31 -13.00 -5.55
N HIS A 123 0.42 -13.38 -4.49
CA HIS A 123 1.21 -14.62 -4.43
C HIS A 123 0.46 -15.78 -3.77
N TRP A 124 -0.74 -15.53 -3.23
CA TRP A 124 -1.54 -16.55 -2.56
C TRP A 124 -2.19 -17.50 -3.56
N ASN A 125 -2.34 -18.76 -3.15
CA ASN A 125 -3.10 -19.74 -3.93
C ASN A 125 -4.62 -19.61 -3.67
N THR A 126 -5.44 -20.30 -4.47
CA THR A 126 -6.90 -20.23 -4.36
C THR A 126 -7.43 -20.63 -2.98
N VAL A 127 -6.82 -21.58 -2.28
CA VAL A 127 -7.26 -22.00 -0.94
C VAL A 127 -7.06 -20.88 0.08
N GLN A 128 -5.97 -20.13 -0.03
CA GLN A 128 -5.68 -18.98 0.82
C GLN A 128 -6.63 -17.81 0.51
N VAL A 129 -6.79 -17.48 -0.78
CA VAL A 129 -7.66 -16.39 -1.24
C VAL A 129 -9.12 -16.59 -0.84
N LEU A 130 -9.63 -17.82 -0.86
CA LEU A 130 -10.99 -18.13 -0.42
C LEU A 130 -11.26 -17.76 1.05
N GLN A 131 -10.22 -17.68 1.90
CA GLN A 131 -10.38 -17.31 3.32
C GLN A 131 -10.63 -15.81 3.55
N ILE A 132 -10.28 -14.98 2.55
CA ILE A 132 -10.49 -13.52 2.53
C ILE A 132 -11.49 -13.07 1.45
N GLN A 133 -12.26 -14.00 0.88
CA GLN A 133 -13.17 -13.71 -0.23
C GLN A 133 -14.17 -12.58 0.09
N ALA A 134 -14.69 -12.54 1.33
CA ALA A 134 -15.67 -11.53 1.72
C ALA A 134 -15.06 -10.12 1.69
N GLU A 135 -13.83 -9.97 2.16
CA GLU A 135 -13.06 -8.73 2.16
C GLU A 135 -12.75 -8.29 0.72
N LEU A 136 -12.33 -9.22 -0.15
CA LEU A 136 -12.08 -8.92 -1.56
C LEU A 136 -13.36 -8.46 -2.28
N ILE A 137 -14.50 -9.10 -2.02
CA ILE A 137 -15.79 -8.68 -2.59
C ILE A 137 -16.15 -7.26 -2.11
N LYS A 138 -15.96 -6.96 -0.82
CA LYS A 138 -16.17 -5.62 -0.27
C LYS A 138 -15.29 -4.59 -0.98
N ILE A 139 -13.97 -4.82 -1.04
CA ILE A 139 -13.01 -3.90 -1.68
C ILE A 139 -13.30 -3.71 -3.17
N SER A 140 -13.72 -4.76 -3.88
CA SER A 140 -14.10 -4.66 -5.30
C SER A 140 -15.25 -3.68 -5.60
N GLN A 141 -16.03 -3.32 -4.57
CA GLN A 141 -17.14 -2.37 -4.66
C GLN A 141 -16.74 -0.95 -4.25
N GLU A 142 -15.54 -0.76 -3.71
CA GLU A 142 -15.03 0.54 -3.28
C GLU A 142 -14.42 1.31 -4.46
N LYS A 143 -13.87 2.50 -4.18
CA LYS A 143 -13.21 3.36 -5.18
C LYS A 143 -11.72 3.10 -5.33
N ALA A 144 -11.07 2.59 -4.30
CA ALA A 144 -9.63 2.34 -4.26
C ALA A 144 -9.37 0.86 -4.08
N ASN A 145 -8.29 0.36 -4.68
CA ASN A 145 -7.88 -1.05 -4.64
C ASN A 145 -8.93 -2.04 -5.22
N ASP A 146 -9.99 -1.53 -5.83
CA ASP A 146 -11.09 -2.29 -6.41
C ASP A 146 -10.62 -3.12 -7.61
N LEU A 147 -9.79 -2.55 -8.48
CA LEU A 147 -9.18 -3.26 -9.60
C LEU A 147 -8.26 -4.40 -9.12
N SER A 148 -7.47 -4.16 -8.06
CA SER A 148 -6.62 -5.19 -7.44
C SER A 148 -7.48 -6.33 -6.89
N ALA A 149 -8.57 -6.01 -6.18
CA ALA A 149 -9.51 -7.03 -5.70
C ALA A 149 -10.19 -7.80 -6.85
N LEU A 150 -10.65 -7.11 -7.89
CA LEU A 150 -11.24 -7.73 -9.08
C LEU A 150 -10.24 -8.65 -9.82
N ARG A 151 -8.97 -8.24 -9.91
CA ARG A 151 -7.88 -9.05 -10.48
C ARG A 151 -7.76 -10.38 -9.74
N ILE A 152 -7.72 -10.35 -8.41
CA ILE A 152 -7.59 -11.55 -7.57
C ILE A 152 -8.86 -12.41 -7.69
N LEU A 153 -10.06 -11.82 -7.56
CA LEU A 153 -11.33 -12.54 -7.70
C LEU A 153 -11.46 -13.24 -9.06
N LEU A 154 -11.01 -12.60 -10.15
CA LEU A 154 -10.99 -13.18 -11.48
C LEU A 154 -9.96 -14.30 -11.61
N THR A 155 -8.72 -14.03 -11.22
CA THR A 155 -7.58 -14.97 -11.34
C THR A 155 -7.85 -16.29 -10.63
N HIS A 156 -8.51 -16.23 -9.47
CA HIS A 156 -8.84 -17.41 -8.68
C HIS A 156 -10.21 -18.03 -9.03
N GLY A 157 -10.88 -17.54 -10.08
CA GLY A 157 -12.15 -18.09 -10.56
C GLY A 157 -13.32 -17.87 -9.60
N ILE A 158 -13.21 -16.91 -8.68
CA ILE A 158 -14.30 -16.54 -7.75
C ILE A 158 -15.35 -15.73 -8.52
N TYR A 159 -14.91 -14.79 -9.35
CA TYR A 159 -15.76 -14.13 -10.33
C TYR A 159 -15.50 -14.67 -11.72
N ALA A 160 -16.59 -14.88 -12.45
CA ALA A 160 -16.53 -15.16 -13.88
C ALA A 160 -16.18 -13.88 -14.65
N LYS A 161 -15.57 -14.05 -15.82
CA LYS A 161 -15.06 -12.95 -16.66
C LYS A 161 -16.15 -11.97 -17.07
N ASP A 162 -17.33 -12.46 -17.41
CA ASP A 162 -18.52 -11.66 -17.75
C ASP A 162 -19.00 -10.81 -16.58
N VAL A 163 -19.01 -11.36 -15.36
CA VAL A 163 -19.34 -10.62 -14.14
C VAL A 163 -18.36 -9.46 -13.91
N VAL A 164 -17.05 -9.72 -14.03
CA VAL A 164 -16.03 -8.67 -13.89
C VAL A 164 -16.19 -7.63 -15.00
N TYR A 165 -16.44 -8.05 -16.24
CA TYR A 165 -16.68 -7.16 -17.36
C TYR A 165 -17.86 -6.22 -17.09
N GLU A 166 -19.00 -6.74 -16.63
CA GLU A 166 -20.15 -5.91 -16.28
C GLU A 166 -19.84 -4.87 -15.19
N ILE A 167 -19.11 -5.26 -14.14
CA ILE A 167 -18.70 -4.34 -13.07
C ILE A 167 -17.81 -3.22 -13.63
N ILE A 168 -16.82 -3.57 -14.45
CA ILE A 168 -15.90 -2.63 -15.07
C ILE A 168 -16.62 -1.69 -16.03
N GLN A 169 -17.55 -2.19 -16.87
CA GLN A 169 -18.33 -1.32 -17.76
C GLN A 169 -19.18 -0.32 -16.97
N ARG A 170 -19.86 -0.75 -15.89
CA ARG A 170 -20.62 0.16 -15.04
C ARG A 170 -19.72 1.24 -14.41
N LYS A 171 -18.54 0.88 -13.91
CA LYS A 171 -17.56 1.83 -13.38
C LYS A 171 -17.10 2.82 -14.45
N LYS A 172 -16.81 2.33 -15.67
CA LYS A 172 -16.44 3.16 -16.82
C LYS A 172 -17.53 4.17 -17.18
N ASP A 173 -18.78 3.72 -17.26
CA ASP A 173 -19.93 4.58 -17.57
C ASP A 173 -20.12 5.68 -16.52
N VAL A 174 -20.01 5.33 -15.24
CA VAL A 174 -20.08 6.31 -14.13
C VAL A 174 -18.95 7.33 -14.24
N LEU A 175 -17.71 6.91 -14.47
CA LEU A 175 -16.57 7.83 -14.61
C LEU A 175 -16.70 8.75 -15.83
N VAL A 176 -17.15 8.23 -16.97
CA VAL A 176 -17.40 9.03 -18.18
C VAL A 176 -18.50 10.05 -17.92
N PHE A 177 -19.55 9.67 -17.17
CA PHE A 177 -20.60 10.61 -16.76
C PHE A 177 -20.06 11.69 -15.81
N GLU A 178 -19.32 11.32 -14.76
CA GLU A 178 -18.69 12.28 -13.83
C GLU A 178 -17.74 13.25 -14.53
N LEU A 179 -16.97 12.77 -15.52
CA LEU A 179 -16.09 13.62 -16.32
C LEU A 179 -16.86 14.65 -17.14
N LYS A 180 -18.02 14.27 -17.72
CA LYS A 180 -18.91 15.22 -18.41
C LYS A 180 -19.49 16.25 -17.45
N GLU A 181 -19.97 15.82 -16.28
CA GLU A 181 -20.51 16.72 -15.25
C GLU A 181 -19.47 17.72 -14.73
N LEU A 182 -18.18 17.36 -14.74
CA LEU A 182 -17.09 18.28 -14.39
C LEU A 182 -16.68 19.20 -15.53
N HIS A 183 -16.74 18.73 -16.78
CA HIS A 183 -16.24 19.47 -17.94
C HIS A 183 -17.30 20.39 -18.57
N ASP A 184 -18.51 19.88 -18.81
CA ASP A 184 -19.56 20.58 -19.56
C ASP A 184 -20.01 21.90 -18.91
N PRO A 185 -20.10 22.03 -17.57
CA PRO A 185 -20.42 23.31 -16.92
C PRO A 185 -19.27 24.33 -16.91
N HIS A 186 -18.06 23.89 -17.23
CA HIS A 186 -16.83 24.69 -17.12
C HIS A 186 -15.99 24.69 -18.41
N PRO A 187 -16.60 24.97 -19.59
CA PRO A 187 -15.90 24.91 -20.88
C PRO A 187 -14.78 25.96 -21.01
N GLU A 188 -14.79 26.99 -20.16
CA GLU A 188 -13.76 28.02 -20.08
C GLU A 188 -12.48 27.57 -19.36
N ILE A 189 -12.52 26.46 -18.62
CA ILE A 189 -11.37 25.99 -17.83
C ILE A 189 -10.47 25.12 -18.71
N ASP A 190 -9.40 25.74 -19.20
CA ASP A 190 -8.27 25.01 -19.79
C ASP A 190 -7.27 24.60 -18.69
N CYS A 191 -7.29 23.31 -18.35
CA CYS A 191 -6.42 22.75 -17.31
C CYS A 191 -4.95 22.70 -17.70
N GLU A 192 -4.64 22.52 -18.99
CA GLU A 192 -3.27 22.47 -19.50
C GLU A 192 -2.66 23.88 -19.50
N ALA A 193 -3.42 24.88 -19.93
CA ALA A 193 -3.03 26.28 -19.85
C ALA A 193 -2.86 26.74 -18.39
N LEU A 194 -3.79 26.39 -17.49
CA LEU A 194 -3.69 26.75 -16.08
C LEU A 194 -2.43 26.18 -15.41
N HIS A 195 -2.12 24.90 -15.65
CA HIS A 195 -0.89 24.29 -15.13
C HIS A 195 0.37 24.94 -15.73
N LYS A 196 0.35 25.23 -17.03
CA LYS A 196 1.47 25.93 -17.68
C LYS A 196 1.67 27.33 -17.11
N GLU A 197 0.62 28.09 -16.85
CA GLU A 197 0.68 29.40 -16.21
C GLU A 197 1.24 29.30 -14.78
N PHE A 198 0.82 28.29 -14.03
CA PHE A 198 1.31 28.01 -12.68
C PHE A 198 2.81 27.75 -12.64
N LEU A 199 3.31 26.87 -13.51
CA LEU A 199 4.74 26.53 -13.60
C LEU A 199 5.62 27.73 -13.97
N ASN A 200 5.05 28.74 -14.63
CA ASN A 200 5.74 29.97 -15.00
C ASN A 200 5.67 31.08 -13.92
N GLN A 201 4.98 30.85 -12.80
CA GLN A 201 4.90 31.83 -11.72
C GLN A 201 6.21 31.94 -10.95
N GLN A 202 6.55 33.17 -10.52
CA GLN A 202 7.69 33.37 -9.63
C GLN A 202 7.38 32.83 -8.21
N PRO A 203 8.38 32.30 -7.47
CA PRO A 203 8.17 31.68 -6.16
C PRO A 203 7.41 32.55 -5.14
N ASN A 204 7.59 33.86 -5.19
CA ASN A 204 6.95 34.84 -4.30
C ASN A 204 5.45 35.06 -4.58
N VAL A 205 4.94 34.68 -5.75
CA VAL A 205 3.52 34.89 -6.14
C VAL A 205 2.72 33.59 -6.28
N ILE A 206 3.36 32.41 -6.25
CA ILE A 206 2.71 31.10 -6.38
C ILE A 206 1.50 30.95 -5.46
N LYS A 207 1.65 31.30 -4.17
CA LYS A 207 0.57 31.16 -3.18
C LYS A 207 -0.64 32.02 -3.53
N GLN A 208 -0.41 33.25 -3.99
CA GLN A 208 -1.48 34.13 -4.41
C GLN A 208 -2.13 33.58 -5.68
N PHE A 209 -1.35 33.21 -6.69
CA PHE A 209 -1.87 32.64 -7.93
C PHE A 209 -2.74 31.41 -7.68
N HIS A 210 -2.29 30.50 -6.81
CA HIS A 210 -3.04 29.31 -6.43
C HIS A 210 -4.38 29.67 -5.76
N GLU A 211 -4.38 30.62 -4.81
CA GLU A 211 -5.62 31.03 -4.14
C GLU A 211 -6.62 31.68 -5.10
N HIS A 212 -6.14 32.51 -6.05
CA HIS A 212 -7.01 33.14 -7.06
C HIS A 212 -7.60 32.12 -8.04
N ASN A 213 -6.95 30.98 -8.27
CA ASN A 213 -7.38 29.94 -9.21
C ASN A 213 -7.83 28.66 -8.51
N LYS A 214 -8.10 28.71 -7.21
CA LYS A 214 -8.33 27.52 -6.38
C LYS A 214 -9.44 26.62 -6.91
N ASP A 215 -10.57 27.18 -7.33
CA ASP A 215 -11.69 26.41 -7.87
C ASP A 215 -11.35 25.77 -9.22
N ARG A 216 -10.59 26.47 -10.07
CA ARG A 216 -10.10 25.92 -11.35
C ARG A 216 -9.14 24.76 -11.12
N PHE A 217 -8.20 24.89 -10.18
CA PHE A 217 -7.32 23.79 -9.79
C PHE A 217 -8.08 22.62 -9.19
N TYR A 218 -9.09 22.87 -8.37
CA TYR A 218 -9.95 21.82 -7.83
C TYR A 218 -10.61 21.00 -8.95
N ILE A 219 -11.22 21.68 -9.93
CA ILE A 219 -11.86 21.03 -11.08
C ILE A 219 -10.82 20.26 -11.91
N CYS A 220 -9.68 20.88 -12.23
CA CYS A 220 -8.63 20.23 -13.01
C CYS A 220 -8.05 18.99 -12.33
N ASN A 221 -7.83 19.05 -11.01
CA ASN A 221 -7.39 17.89 -10.24
C ASN A 221 -8.47 16.79 -10.22
N ALA A 222 -9.74 17.18 -10.08
CA ALA A 222 -10.86 16.24 -10.12
C ALA A 222 -10.98 15.53 -11.48
N ILE A 223 -10.80 16.25 -12.59
CA ILE A 223 -10.77 15.69 -13.95
C ILE A 223 -9.56 14.76 -14.11
N SER A 224 -8.37 15.23 -13.78
CA SER A 224 -7.12 14.47 -13.90
C SER A 224 -7.19 13.13 -13.16
N ASN A 225 -7.64 13.16 -11.90
CA ASN A 225 -7.78 11.95 -11.08
C ASN A 225 -8.75 10.93 -11.71
N ARG A 226 -9.88 11.38 -12.26
CA ARG A 226 -10.86 10.48 -12.92
C ARG A 226 -10.36 9.93 -14.24
N GLN A 227 -9.59 10.74 -14.98
CA GLN A 227 -8.93 10.29 -16.20
C GLN A 227 -7.86 9.23 -15.88
N GLU A 228 -7.14 9.34 -14.77
CA GLU A 228 -6.19 8.31 -14.33
C GLU A 228 -6.91 7.00 -14.02
N VAL A 229 -7.97 7.02 -13.20
CA VAL A 229 -8.77 5.81 -12.91
C VAL A 229 -9.34 5.19 -14.18
N LEU A 230 -9.78 6.01 -15.15
CA LEU A 230 -10.24 5.53 -16.44
C LEU A 230 -9.12 4.83 -17.23
N ARG A 231 -7.89 5.36 -17.21
CA ARG A 231 -6.72 4.72 -17.81
C ARG A 231 -6.42 3.37 -17.16
N GLU A 232 -6.44 3.30 -15.83
CA GLU A 232 -6.22 2.05 -15.10
C GLU A 232 -7.28 0.98 -15.45
N ILE A 233 -8.55 1.38 -15.57
CA ILE A 233 -9.63 0.51 -16.04
C ILE A 233 -9.37 0.01 -17.47
N GLU A 234 -8.86 0.85 -18.36
CA GLU A 234 -8.56 0.48 -19.74
C GLU A 234 -7.39 -0.50 -19.81
N ILE A 235 -6.35 -0.30 -19.01
CA ILE A 235 -5.23 -1.24 -18.85
C ILE A 235 -5.74 -2.57 -18.33
N PHE A 236 -6.52 -2.57 -17.23
CA PHE A 236 -7.11 -3.77 -16.66
C PHE A 236 -7.97 -4.52 -17.69
N THR A 237 -8.81 -3.81 -18.43
CA THR A 237 -9.65 -4.40 -19.47
C THR A 237 -8.80 -5.04 -20.57
N ALA A 238 -7.77 -4.34 -21.04
CA ALA A 238 -6.86 -4.85 -22.06
C ALA A 238 -6.12 -6.11 -21.59
N GLU A 239 -5.64 -6.14 -20.34
CA GLU A 239 -4.87 -7.26 -19.81
C GLU A 239 -5.73 -8.50 -19.49
N PHE A 240 -6.89 -8.29 -18.86
CA PHE A 240 -7.65 -9.39 -18.26
C PHE A 240 -8.94 -9.73 -19.01
N LEU A 241 -9.47 -8.80 -19.81
CA LEU A 241 -10.81 -8.93 -20.38
C LEU A 241 -10.86 -9.10 -21.90
N THR A 242 -9.78 -8.86 -22.64
CA THR A 242 -9.80 -8.87 -24.13
C THR A 242 -9.57 -10.23 -24.82
N SER A 243 -9.50 -11.33 -24.07
CA SER A 243 -9.29 -12.71 -24.60
C SER A 243 -10.54 -13.58 -24.84
#